data_AF-A0A7W8NTD2-F1
#
_entry.id   AF-A0A7W8NTD2-F1
#
_cell.length_a   1.000
_cell.length_b   1.000
_cell.length_c   1.000
_cell.angle_alpha   90.00
_cell.angle_beta   90.00
_cell.angle_gamma   90.00
#
_symmetry.space_group_name_H-M   'P 1'
#
loop_
_entity.id
_entity.type
_entity.pdbx_description
1 polymer ?
#
loop_
_entity_poly.entity_id
_entity_poly.type
_entity_poly.pdbx_seq_one_letter_code
_entity_poly.pdbx_strand_id
1 'polypeptide(L)'
;MQAQPDLYRLLLNTDPAMGLLDQILETGVAGLLETFEARPDARVPTEIAAHHFIRSFLNLIEWWLRQGQPHSPERMGEIYRELILRPTEPAALRPRRTPGHAPGRI
;
A
#
# COMPACT_ATOMS: atom_id res chain seq x y z
N MET A 1 17.33 -12.03 -0.58
CA MET A 1 17.14 -11.06 0.52
C MET A 1 16.16 -11.70 1.49
N GLN A 2 16.61 -12.22 2.64
CA GLN A 2 15.69 -12.84 3.60
C GLN A 2 15.00 -11.73 4.42
N ALA A 3 13.67 -11.73 4.42
CA ALA A 3 12.88 -10.84 5.27
C ALA A 3 13.04 -11.29 6.73
N GLN A 4 13.33 -10.36 7.65
CA GLN A 4 13.42 -10.64 9.09
C GLN A 4 12.08 -10.31 9.78
N PRO A 5 11.17 -11.28 9.93
CA PRO A 5 9.82 -11.04 10.48
C PRO A 5 9.85 -10.47 11.90
N ASP A 6 10.86 -10.82 12.70
CA ASP A 6 10.98 -10.35 14.09
C ASP A 6 11.38 -8.89 14.17
N LEU A 7 12.14 -8.38 13.19
CA LEU A 7 12.44 -6.96 13.07
C LEU A 7 11.18 -6.17 12.73
N TYR A 8 10.37 -6.66 11.77
CA TYR A 8 9.11 -6.00 11.41
C TYR A 8 8.13 -5.99 12.59
N ARG A 9 8.02 -7.08 13.34
CA ARG A 9 7.22 -7.13 14.58
C ARG A 9 7.70 -6.12 15.60
N LEU A 10 9.00 -6.05 15.85
CA LEU A 10 9.57 -5.09 16.80
C LEU A 10 9.25 -3.65 16.38
N LEU A 11 9.46 -3.30 15.12
CA LEU A 11 9.19 -1.96 14.58
C LEU A 11 7.70 -1.60 14.70
N LEU A 12 6.80 -2.51 14.32
CA LEU A 12 5.36 -2.29 14.40
C LEU A 12 4.84 -2.21 15.84
N ASN A 13 5.44 -2.95 16.79
CA ASN A 13 5.02 -2.94 18.19
C ASN A 13 5.59 -1.77 19.01
N THR A 14 6.68 -1.13 18.55
CA THR A 14 7.30 0.02 19.24
C THR A 14 6.56 1.35 18.95
N ASP A 15 5.62 1.29 18.04
CA ASP A 15 4.92 2.42 17.42
C ASP A 15 4.23 3.43 18.37
N PRO A 16 3.48 3.03 19.43
CA PRO A 16 2.70 3.99 20.22
C PRO A 16 3.54 5.06 20.94
N ALA A 17 4.84 4.82 21.13
CA ALA A 17 5.75 5.73 21.85
C ALA A 17 6.56 6.66 20.94
N MET A 18 6.60 6.42 19.62
CA MET A 18 7.56 7.06 18.71
C MET A 18 6.94 7.70 17.46
N GLY A 19 5.63 7.52 17.19
CA GLY A 19 4.96 8.10 16.01
C GLY A 19 5.44 7.54 14.67
N LEU A 20 6.08 6.36 14.71
CA LEU A 20 6.73 5.76 13.54
C LEU A 20 5.70 5.31 12.49
N LEU A 21 4.54 4.80 12.90
CA LEU A 21 3.47 4.42 11.99
C LEU A 21 2.88 5.64 11.28
N ASP A 22 2.76 6.79 11.95
CA ASP A 22 2.31 8.02 11.31
C ASP A 22 3.30 8.43 10.21
N GLN A 23 4.62 8.34 10.48
CA GLN A 23 5.63 8.61 9.46
C GLN A 23 5.60 7.59 8.30
N ILE A 24 5.40 6.30 8.58
CA ILE A 24 5.26 5.25 7.57
C ILE A 24 3.99 5.48 6.74
N LEU A 25 2.89 5.90 7.37
CA LEU A 25 1.64 6.24 6.71
C LEU A 25 1.83 7.42 5.76
N GLU A 26 2.40 8.52 6.24
CA GLU A 26 2.66 9.71 5.42
C GLU A 26 3.57 9.39 4.23
N THR A 27 4.69 8.70 4.49
CA THR A 27 5.64 8.30 3.45
C THR A 27 5.00 7.35 2.44
N GLY A 28 4.20 6.39 2.92
CA GLY A 28 3.50 5.43 2.07
C GLY A 28 2.44 6.08 1.20
N VAL A 29 1.66 7.02 1.75
CA VAL A 29 0.66 7.78 1.00
C VAL A 29 1.34 8.66 -0.06
N ALA A 30 2.41 9.37 0.30
CA ALA A 30 3.17 10.19 -0.65
C ALA A 30 3.71 9.34 -1.81
N GLY A 31 4.38 8.23 -1.53
CA GLY A 31 4.92 7.34 -2.57
C GLY A 31 3.84 6.70 -3.46
N LEU A 32 2.66 6.41 -2.89
CA LEU A 32 1.53 5.95 -3.68
C LEU A 32 1.05 7.04 -4.65
N LEU A 33 0.93 8.29 -4.21
CA LEU A 33 0.50 9.43 -5.03
C LEU A 33 1.55 9.88 -6.06
N GLU A 34 2.83 9.54 -5.85
CA GLU A 34 3.88 9.69 -6.87
C GLU A 34 3.74 8.66 -7.99
N THR A 35 3.28 7.45 -7.65
CA THR A 35 3.17 6.32 -8.59
C THR A 35 1.80 6.26 -9.29
N PHE A 36 0.75 6.72 -8.61
CA PHE A 36 -0.63 6.64 -9.06
C PHE A 36 -1.26 8.03 -9.12
N GLU A 37 -2.23 8.17 -10.02
CA GLU A 37 -3.05 9.37 -10.13
C GLU A 37 -4.52 9.00 -10.14
N ALA A 38 -5.36 10.03 -10.01
CA ALA A 38 -6.79 9.89 -10.15
C ALA A 38 -7.14 9.25 -11.48
N ARG A 39 -8.05 8.27 -11.44
CA ARG A 39 -8.75 7.84 -12.64
C ARG A 39 -9.68 8.95 -13.13
N PRO A 40 -9.87 9.10 -14.46
CA PRO A 40 -10.87 10.02 -15.00
C PRO A 40 -12.30 9.70 -14.55
N ASP A 41 -12.59 8.41 -14.30
CA ASP A 41 -13.86 7.88 -13.83
C ASP A 41 -13.85 7.55 -12.33
N ALA A 42 -12.93 8.16 -11.56
CA ALA A 42 -12.80 7.91 -10.13
C ALA A 42 -14.12 8.23 -9.39
N ARG A 43 -14.58 7.26 -8.59
CA ARG A 43 -15.74 7.40 -7.71
C ARG A 43 -15.36 7.87 -6.31
N VAL A 44 -14.07 7.77 -5.98
CA VAL A 44 -13.50 8.15 -4.69
C VAL A 44 -12.30 9.08 -4.93
N PRO A 45 -12.11 10.15 -4.14
CA PRO A 45 -10.93 10.99 -4.25
C PRO A 45 -9.64 10.19 -4.02
N THR A 46 -8.61 10.49 -4.81
CA THR A 46 -7.34 9.75 -4.83
C THR A 46 -6.65 9.76 -3.47
N GLU A 47 -6.69 10.88 -2.75
CA GLU A 47 -6.13 11.00 -1.41
C GLU A 47 -6.83 10.08 -0.40
N ILE A 48 -8.16 9.98 -0.47
CA ILE A 48 -8.95 9.08 0.39
C ILE A 48 -8.62 7.62 0.08
N ALA A 49 -8.53 7.28 -1.21
CA ALA A 49 -8.14 5.95 -1.64
C ALA A 49 -6.71 5.60 -1.20
N ALA A 50 -5.77 6.55 -1.29
CA ALA A 50 -4.39 6.35 -0.88
C ALA A 50 -4.27 6.10 0.63
N HIS A 51 -4.94 6.92 1.45
CA HIS A 51 -5.00 6.71 2.89
C HIS A 51 -5.62 5.36 3.25
N HIS A 52 -6.75 4.99 2.64
CA HIS A 52 -7.40 3.69 2.86
C HIS A 52 -6.46 2.54 2.51
N PHE A 53 -5.81 2.61 1.35
CA PHE A 53 -4.91 1.58 0.85
C PHE A 53 -3.77 1.30 1.82
N ILE A 54 -3.02 2.34 2.21
CA ILE A 54 -1.84 2.19 3.06
C ILE A 54 -2.25 1.77 4.47
N ARG A 55 -3.30 2.37 5.07
CA ARG A 55 -3.79 1.96 6.40
C ARG A 55 -4.25 0.51 6.42
N SER A 56 -5.01 0.09 5.42
CA SER A 56 -5.52 -1.29 5.34
C SER A 56 -4.39 -2.30 5.15
N PHE A 57 -3.39 -1.96 4.33
CA PHE A 57 -2.22 -2.79 4.11
C PHE A 57 -1.38 -2.98 5.38
N LEU A 58 -1.06 -1.88 6.07
CA LEU A 58 -0.28 -1.94 7.31
C LEU A 58 -1.00 -2.74 8.38
N ASN A 59 -2.31 -2.50 8.58
CA ASN A 59 -3.12 -3.25 9.53
C ASN A 59 -3.17 -4.76 9.21
N LEU A 60 -3.27 -5.12 7.92
CA LEU A 60 -3.28 -6.53 7.50
C LEU A 60 -1.92 -7.22 7.79
N ILE A 61 -0.81 -6.55 7.50
CA ILE A 61 0.54 -7.08 7.79
C ILE A 61 0.79 -7.17 9.28
N GLU A 62 0.44 -6.13 10.04
CA GLU A 62 0.58 -6.12 11.50
C GLU A 62 -0.17 -7.30 12.12
N TRP A 63 -1.43 -7.51 11.73
CA TRP A 63 -2.21 -8.65 12.19
C TRP A 63 -1.55 -9.98 11.82
N TRP A 64 -1.15 -10.16 10.55
CA TRP A 64 -0.56 -11.40 10.06
C TRP A 64 0.73 -11.75 10.81
N LEU A 65 1.59 -10.76 11.04
CA LEU A 65 2.83 -10.93 11.79
C LEU A 65 2.56 -11.26 13.25
N ARG A 66 1.65 -10.55 13.91
CA ARG A 66 1.29 -10.75 15.33
C ARG A 66 0.70 -12.14 15.59
N GLN A 67 -0.02 -12.71 14.63
CA GLN A 67 -0.58 -14.06 14.73
C GLN A 67 0.42 -15.18 14.37
N GLY A 68 1.71 -14.86 14.21
CA GLY A 68 2.70 -15.88 13.88
C GLY A 68 2.70 -16.31 12.41
N GLN A 69 2.17 -15.49 11.51
CA GLN A 69 2.07 -15.76 10.07
C GLN A 69 1.26 -17.03 9.74
N PRO A 70 -0.04 -17.09 10.10
CA PRO A 70 -0.87 -18.30 9.96
C PRO A 70 -1.12 -18.73 8.50
N HIS A 71 -0.93 -17.82 7.54
CA HIS A 71 -0.97 -18.09 6.11
C HIS A 71 0.42 -17.86 5.50
N SER A 72 0.77 -18.59 4.44
CA SER A 72 2.03 -18.34 3.73
C SER A 72 2.06 -16.93 3.15
N PRO A 73 3.26 -16.35 2.91
CA PRO A 73 3.39 -15.03 2.28
C PRO A 73 2.66 -14.92 0.94
N GLU A 74 2.71 -15.97 0.12
CA GLU A 74 2.05 -16.03 -1.19
C GLU A 74 0.53 -15.94 -1.03
N ARG A 75 -0.03 -16.70 -0.08
CA ARG A 75 -1.46 -16.68 0.22
C ARG A 75 -1.89 -15.35 0.83
N MET A 76 -1.07 -14.75 1.68
CA MET A 76 -1.36 -13.42 2.23
C MET A 76 -1.31 -12.34 1.14
N GLY A 77 -0.42 -12.47 0.16
CA GLY A 77 -0.37 -11.62 -1.03
C GLY A 77 -1.62 -11.74 -1.92
N GLU A 78 -2.22 -12.93 -2.03
CA GLU A 78 -3.53 -13.12 -2.66
C GLU A 78 -4.64 -12.40 -1.88
N ILE A 79 -4.69 -12.61 -0.55
CA ILE A 79 -5.70 -11.97 0.32
C ILE A 79 -5.60 -10.44 0.23
N TYR A 80 -4.39 -9.88 0.30
CA TYR A 80 -4.15 -8.46 0.08
C TYR A 80 -4.69 -7.98 -1.27
N ARG A 81 -4.44 -8.73 -2.35
CA ARG A 81 -4.92 -8.37 -3.69
C ARG A 81 -6.45 -8.33 -3.76
N GLU A 82 -7.12 -9.32 -3.17
CA GLU A 82 -8.59 -9.40 -3.20
C GLU A 82 -9.26 -8.34 -2.31
N LEU A 83 -8.72 -8.09 -1.11
CA LEU A 83 -9.36 -7.23 -0.13
C LEU A 83 -9.03 -5.75 -0.32
N ILE A 84 -7.84 -5.42 -0.81
CA ILE A 84 -7.32 -4.05 -0.79
C ILE A 84 -7.06 -3.54 -2.21
N LEU A 85 -6.22 -4.24 -2.98
CA LEU A 85 -5.80 -3.74 -4.29
C LEU A 85 -6.97 -3.69 -5.30
N ARG A 86 -7.62 -4.83 -5.53
CA ARG A 86 -8.68 -4.95 -6.54
C ARG A 86 -9.88 -4.05 -6.30
N PRO A 87 -10.33 -3.78 -5.06
CA PRO A 87 -11.41 -2.82 -4.82
C PRO A 87 -10.95 -1.36 -4.96
N THR A 88 -9.74 -1.04 -4.50
CA THR A 88 -9.27 0.36 -4.43
C THR A 88 -8.87 0.90 -5.80
N GLU A 89 -8.24 0.09 -6.64
CA GLU A 89 -7.75 0.51 -7.95
C GLU A 89 -8.88 1.03 -8.87
N PRO A 90 -9.93 0.25 -9.22
CA PRO A 90 -11.02 0.74 -10.07
C PRO A 90 -11.91 1.79 -9.40
N ALA A 91 -11.79 2.00 -8.08
CA ALA A 91 -12.51 3.06 -7.39
C ALA A 91 -11.87 4.44 -7.58
N ALA A 92 -10.52 4.50 -7.69
CA ALA A 92 -9.81 5.78 -7.66
C ALA A 92 -8.47 5.83 -8.40
N LEU A 93 -7.71 4.73 -8.49
CA LEU A 93 -6.29 4.76 -8.85
C LEU A 93 -6.03 4.25 -10.27
N ARG A 94 -5.13 4.93 -10.99
CA ARG A 94 -4.44 4.38 -12.16
C ARG A 94 -2.95 4.71 -12.09
N PRO A 95 -2.07 3.88 -12.68
CA PRO A 95 -0.67 4.24 -12.78
C PRO A 95 -0.51 5.60 -13.45
N ARG A 96 0.34 6.46 -12.87
CA ARG A 96 0.72 7.73 -13.50
C ARG A 96 1.36 7.45 -14.84
N ARG A 97 0.83 8.08 -15.89
CA ARG A 97 1.53 8.11 -17.17
C ARG A 97 2.65 9.13 -17.06
N THR A 98 3.90 8.68 -17.08
CA THR A 98 5.05 9.58 -17.26
C THR A 98 4.91 10.29 -18.61
N PRO A 99 4.87 11.63 -18.68
CA PRO A 99 4.90 12.34 -19.95
C PRO A 99 6.33 12.23 -20.50
N GLY A 100 6.58 11.24 -21.36
CA GLY A 100 7.96 11.01 -21.81
C GLY A 100 8.25 9.77 -22.66
N HIS A 101 7.37 9.41 -23.59
CA HIS A 101 7.80 8.74 -24.83
C HIS A 101 6.73 8.98 -25.91
N ALA A 102 6.84 10.11 -26.61
CA ALA A 102 6.21 10.21 -27.91
C ALA A 102 6.91 9.20 -28.82
N PRO A 103 6.21 8.22 -29.44
CA PRO A 103 6.82 7.45 -30.51
C PRO A 103 7.17 8.46 -31.61
N GLY A 104 8.47 8.54 -31.93
CA GLY A 104 8.98 9.39 -32.99
C GLY A 104 8.17 9.14 -34.27
N ARG A 105 7.63 10.22 -34.82
CA ARG A 105 7.04 10.24 -36.16
C ARG A 105 8.15 9.84 -37.13
N ILE A 106 7.89 8.79 -37.92
CA ILE A 106 8.65 8.43 -39.12
C ILE A 106 8.13 9.28 -40.27
#